data_AF-A0A3D2EC29-F1
#
_entry.id   AF-A0A3D2EC29-F1
#
_cell.length_a   1.000
_cell.length_b   1.000
_cell.length_c   1.000
_cell.angle_alpha   90.00
_cell.angle_beta   90.00
_cell.angle_gamma   90.00
#
_symmetry.space_group_name_H-M   'P 1'
#
loop_
_entity.id
_entity.type
_entity.pdbx_description
1 polymer ?
#
loop_
_entity_poly.entity_id
_entity_poly.type
_entity_poly.pdbx_seq_one_letter_code
_entity_poly.pdbx_strand_id
1 'polypeptide(L)'
;EIGADRIVDVVAAYEKYGGPALVIDFGTATTYDLVTGDGSFSVGITAPGIRISAKALWEDTAKLPEIEIKKPKSILAQETISSMQ
;
A
#
# COMPACT_ATOMS: atom_id res chain seq x y z
N GLU A 1 -8.26 -5.15 -16.64
CA GLU A 1 -9.01 -6.13 -15.81
C GLU A 1 -8.76 -5.77 -14.35
N ILE A 2 -9.77 -5.87 -13.48
CA ILE A 2 -9.67 -5.52 -12.05
C ILE A 2 -9.67 -6.82 -11.24
N GLY A 3 -8.80 -6.89 -10.22
CA GLY A 3 -8.74 -8.02 -9.30
C GLY A 3 -10.03 -8.18 -8.50
N ALA A 4 -10.43 -9.43 -8.25
CA ALA A 4 -11.66 -9.72 -7.50
C ALA A 4 -11.61 -9.20 -6.06
N ASP A 5 -10.43 -9.20 -5.44
CA ASP A 5 -10.13 -8.60 -4.13
C ASP A 5 -10.54 -7.12 -4.08
N ARG A 6 -10.11 -6.33 -5.06
CA ARG A 6 -10.41 -4.89 -5.14
C ARG A 6 -11.89 -4.60 -5.24
N ILE A 7 -12.64 -5.44 -5.97
CA ILE A 7 -14.10 -5.33 -6.09
C ILE A 7 -14.76 -5.57 -4.74
N VAL A 8 -14.36 -6.63 -4.04
CA VAL A 8 -14.92 -6.96 -2.72
C VAL A 8 -14.62 -5.86 -1.70
N ASP A 9 -13.42 -5.29 -1.73
CA ASP A 9 -13.01 -4.21 -0.85
C ASP A 9 -13.84 -2.94 -1.03
N VAL A 10 -14.04 -2.49 -2.28
CA VAL A 10 -14.87 -1.29 -2.53
C VAL A 10 -16.34 -1.52 -2.21
N VAL A 11 -16.88 -2.71 -2.49
CA VAL A 11 -18.27 -3.04 -2.16
C VAL A 11 -18.44 -3.04 -0.64
N ALA A 12 -17.54 -3.69 0.10
CA ALA A 12 -17.59 -3.72 1.55
C ALA A 12 -17.44 -2.32 2.16
N ALA A 13 -16.56 -1.47 1.62
CA ALA A 13 -16.40 -0.10 2.08
C ALA A 13 -17.64 0.75 1.81
N TYR A 14 -18.21 0.67 0.61
CA TYR A 14 -19.41 1.41 0.23
C TYR A 14 -20.63 1.00 1.04
N GLU A 15 -20.85 -0.31 1.25
CA GLU A 15 -21.94 -0.82 2.07
C GLU A 15 -21.82 -0.41 3.55
N LYS A 16 -20.60 -0.34 4.09
CA LYS A 16 -20.38 0.02 5.50
C LYS A 16 -20.36 1.52 5.76
N TYR A 17 -19.86 2.31 4.82
CA TYR A 17 -19.54 3.72 5.05
C TYR A 17 -20.21 4.68 4.07
N GLY A 18 -20.82 4.18 2.99
CA GLY A 18 -21.32 5.00 1.88
C GLY A 18 -20.20 5.52 0.98
N GLY A 19 -20.59 6.23 -0.09
CA GLY A 19 -19.68 6.90 -1.01
C GLY A 19 -19.74 8.42 -0.94
N PRO A 20 -18.75 9.13 -1.53
CA PRO A 20 -17.55 8.56 -2.16
C PRO A 20 -16.55 8.01 -1.13
N ALA A 21 -15.80 6.98 -1.50
CA ALA A 21 -14.80 6.36 -0.63
C ALA A 21 -13.51 6.02 -1.41
N LEU A 22 -12.37 6.20 -0.74
CA LEU A 22 -11.07 5.73 -1.20
C LEU A 22 -10.63 4.58 -0.31
N VAL A 23 -10.55 3.38 -0.87
CA VAL A 23 -10.06 2.19 -0.17
C VAL A 23 -8.57 2.03 -0.44
N ILE A 24 -7.79 1.85 0.62
CA ILE A 24 -6.35 1.62 0.53
C ILE A 24 -6.07 0.28 1.19
N ASP A 25 -5.73 -0.74 0.39
CA ASP A 25 -5.33 -2.05 0.90
C ASP A 25 -3.80 -2.17 0.92
N PHE A 26 -3.28 -2.56 2.09
CA PHE A 26 -1.85 -2.74 2.34
C PHE A 26 -1.51 -4.23 2.32
N GLY A 27 -1.51 -4.82 1.13
CA GLY A 27 -1.15 -6.22 0.91
C GLY A 27 0.27 -6.40 0.35
N THR A 28 0.44 -7.43 -0.50
CA THR A 28 1.66 -7.62 -1.29
C THR A 28 1.98 -6.40 -2.14
N ALA A 29 0.95 -5.82 -2.76
CA ALA A 29 0.96 -4.48 -3.33
C ALA A 29 0.12 -3.54 -2.44
N THR A 30 0.36 -2.24 -2.55
CA THR A 30 -0.56 -1.24 -2.00
C THR A 30 -1.52 -0.82 -3.11
N THR A 31 -2.82 -1.06 -2.95
CA THR A 31 -3.84 -0.62 -3.92
C THR A 31 -4.55 0.62 -3.41
N TYR A 32 -5.03 1.44 -4.33
CA TYR A 32 -5.89 2.59 -4.04
C TYR A 32 -7.09 2.53 -4.97
N ASP A 33 -8.28 2.39 -4.40
CA ASP A 33 -9.53 2.16 -5.13
C ASP A 33 -10.55 3.23 -4.78
N LEU A 34 -10.86 4.07 -5.77
CA LEU A 34 -11.83 5.15 -5.63
C LEU A 34 -13.20 4.67 -6.12
N VAL A 35 -14.16 4.68 -5.21
CA VAL A 35 -15.58 4.56 -5.53
C VAL A 35 -16.26 5.92 -5.35
N THR A 36 -17.03 6.32 -6.35
CA THR A 36 -17.74 7.60 -6.39
C THR A 36 -19.05 7.54 -5.60
N GLY A 37 -19.71 8.68 -5.38
CA GLY A 37 -20.93 8.75 -4.58
C GLY A 37 -22.15 8.04 -5.17
N ASP A 38 -22.10 7.64 -6.44
CA ASP A 38 -23.14 6.82 -7.09
C ASP A 38 -22.80 5.33 -7.10
N GLY A 39 -21.70 4.92 -6.46
CA GLY A 39 -21.23 3.54 -6.41
C GLY A 39 -20.33 3.14 -7.58
N SER A 40 -19.99 4.04 -8.50
CA SER A 40 -19.11 3.70 -9.63
C SER A 40 -17.65 3.59 -9.19
N PHE A 41 -17.02 2.45 -9.48
CA PHE A 41 -15.56 2.31 -9.42
C PHE A 41 -14.92 3.22 -10.47
N SER A 42 -14.19 4.24 -10.03
CA SER A 42 -13.67 5.30 -10.90
C SER A 42 -12.17 5.18 -11.17
N VAL A 43 -11.38 4.85 -10.15
CA VAL A 43 -9.90 4.81 -10.26
C VAL A 43 -9.36 3.64 -9.47
N GLY A 44 -8.38 2.95 -10.05
CA GLY A 44 -7.58 1.94 -9.38
C GLY A 44 -6.08 2.19 -9.58
N ILE A 45 -5.32 2.36 -8.50
CA ILE A 45 -3.86 2.50 -8.51
C ILE A 45 -3.24 1.28 -7.85
N THR A 46 -2.06 0.86 -8.32
CA THR A 46 -1.25 -0.19 -7.70
C THR A 46 0.17 0.34 -7.50
N ALA A 47 0.66 0.29 -6.27
CA ALA A 47 2.03 0.62 -5.89
C ALA A 47 2.71 -0.59 -5.23
N PRO A 48 4.04 -0.66 -5.18
CA PRO A 48 4.73 -1.66 -4.38
C PRO A 48 4.24 -1.65 -2.92
N GLY A 49 3.99 -2.83 -2.35
CA GLY A 49 3.74 -2.95 -0.92
C GLY A 49 5.02 -2.69 -0.12
N ILE A 50 4.88 -2.34 1.16
CA ILE A 50 6.02 -1.99 2.03
C ILE A 50 7.10 -3.08 2.01
N ARG A 51 6.71 -4.36 2.00
CA ARG A 51 7.65 -5.48 1.93
C ARG A 51 8.35 -5.58 0.58
N ILE A 52 7.66 -5.31 -0.54
CA ILE A 52 8.30 -5.26 -1.87
C ILE A 52 9.28 -4.10 -1.94
N SER A 53 8.93 -2.92 -1.42
CA SER A 53 9.81 -1.76 -1.40
C SER A 53 11.10 -2.03 -0.61
N ALA A 54 10.99 -2.59 0.59
CA ALA A 54 12.18 -2.98 1.36
C ALA A 54 12.96 -4.11 0.68
N LYS A 55 12.27 -5.05 0.04
CA LYS A 55 12.88 -6.14 -0.72
C LYS A 55 13.77 -5.63 -1.86
N ALA A 56 13.23 -4.73 -2.68
CA ALA A 56 13.96 -4.11 -3.78
C ALA A 56 15.22 -3.38 -3.28
N LEU A 57 15.16 -2.70 -2.13
CA LEU A 57 16.33 -2.02 -1.57
C LEU A 57 17.46 -2.98 -1.20
N TRP A 58 17.18 -4.16 -0.62
CA TRP A 58 18.25 -5.08 -0.22
C TRP A 58 18.71 -6.01 -1.35
N GLU A 59 17.85 -6.37 -2.30
CA GLU A 59 18.22 -7.22 -3.44
C GLU A 59 18.94 -6.44 -4.54
N ASP A 60 18.50 -5.22 -4.83
CA ASP A 60 18.98 -4.45 -6.00
C ASP A 60 20.04 -3.39 -5.64
N THR A 61 20.57 -3.40 -4.41
CA THR A 61 21.66 -2.52 -4.00
C THR A 61 22.79 -3.27 -3.30
N ALA A 62 24.01 -2.74 -3.36
CA ALA A 62 25.20 -3.47 -2.96
C ALA A 62 25.42 -3.60 -1.42
N LYS A 63 24.79 -2.75 -0.60
CA LYS A 63 25.14 -2.61 0.83
C LYS A 63 23.95 -2.53 1.79
N LEU A 64 22.72 -2.49 1.28
CA LEU A 64 21.55 -2.38 2.14
C LEU A 64 21.19 -3.78 2.65
N PRO A 65 21.08 -3.98 3.98
CA PRO A 65 20.72 -5.27 4.54
C PRO A 65 19.23 -5.56 4.38
N GLU A 66 18.86 -6.84 4.45
CA GLU A 66 17.46 -7.21 4.70
C GLU A 66 17.03 -6.68 6.08
N ILE A 67 15.83 -6.07 6.15
CA ILE A 67 15.30 -5.46 7.37
C ILE A 67 13.91 -6.01 7.71
N GLU A 68 13.63 -6.12 9.00
CA GLU A 68 12.26 -6.31 9.50
C GLU A 68 11.48 -4.99 9.40
N ILE A 69 10.28 -5.00 8.81
CA ILE A 69 9.42 -3.80 8.74
C ILE A 69 8.89 -3.45 10.13
N LYS A 70 9.19 -2.23 10.59
CA LYS A 70 8.71 -1.67 11.84
C LYS A 70 8.53 -0.16 11.72
N LYS A 71 7.60 0.40 12.50
CA LYS A 71 7.42 1.85 12.54
C LYS A 71 8.72 2.54 13.04
N PRO A 72 9.32 3.45 12.25
CA PRO A 72 10.48 4.21 12.70
C PRO A 72 10.09 5.17 13.83
N LYS A 73 11.05 5.50 14.70
CA LYS A 73 10.86 6.53 15.74
C LYS A 73 10.76 7.94 15.14
N SER A 74 11.41 8.16 14.00
CA SER A 74 11.49 9.44 13.29
C SER A 74 11.90 9.19 11.84
N ILE A 75 11.49 10.08 10.94
CA ILE A 75 11.97 10.12 9.55
C ILE A 75 13.40 10.70 9.45
N LEU A 76 13.88 11.36 10.50
CA LEU A 76 15.23 11.91 10.60
C LEU A 76 16.21 10.82 11.08
N ALA A 77 16.39 9.80 10.26
CA ALA A 77 17.25 8.67 10.53
C ALA A 77 18.74 8.98 10.28
N GLN A 78 19.62 8.38 11.07
CA GLN A 78 21.09 8.54 10.95
C GLN A 78 21.82 7.22 10.70
N GLU A 79 21.11 6.09 10.77
CA GLU A 79 21.64 4.75 10.58
C GLU A 79 20.90 4.02 9.46
N THR A 80 21.60 3.20 8.68
CA THR A 80 21.08 2.52 7.47
C THR A 80 19.76 1.79 7.71
N ILE A 81 19.68 0.98 8.76
CA ILE A 81 18.46 0.22 9.07
C ILE A 81 17.30 1.18 9.37
N SER A 82 17.53 2.24 10.15
CA SER A 82 16.48 3.20 10.48
C SER A 82 16.07 4.09 9.30
N SER A 83 16.98 4.34 8.35
CA SER A 83 16.66 5.13 7.15
C SER A 83 15.91 4.33 6.08
N MET A 84 15.90 3.00 6.18
CA MET A 84 15.11 2.13 5.32
C MET A 84 13.69 1.86 5.87
N GLN A 85 13.37 2.34 7.09
CA GLN A 85 12.05 2.23 7.73
C GLN A 85 11.26 3.52 7.56
#